data_AF-S9VXU1-F1
#
_entry.id   AF-S9VXU1-F1
#
_cell.length_a   1.000
_cell.length_b   1.000
_cell.length_c   1.000
_cell.angle_alpha   90.00
_cell.angle_beta   90.00
_cell.angle_gamma   90.00
#
_symmetry.space_group_name_H-M   'P 1'
#
loop_
_entity.id
_entity.type
_entity.pdbx_description
1 polymer ?
#
loop_
_entity_poly.entity_id
_entity_poly.type
_entity_poly.pdbx_seq_one_letter_code
_entity_poly.pdbx_strand_id
1 'polypeptide(L)' 'MDFYVVLGRRGERVAHRKRKCGRVGHGHHVTKEESMKWFEKMYDGIIFQAKKKKSMIRRRRR' A
#
# COMPACT_ATOMS: atom_id res chain seq x y z
N MET A 1 -15.07 -16.35 -2.94
CA MET A 1 -13.63 -16.66 -2.76
C MET A 1 -12.93 -15.34 -2.71
N ASP A 2 -12.30 -15.02 -1.59
CA ASP A 2 -11.72 -13.70 -1.38
C ASP A 2 -10.19 -13.80 -1.45
N PHE A 3 -9.59 -12.99 -2.32
CA PHE A 3 -8.14 -12.93 -2.49
C PHE A 3 -7.60 -11.62 -1.95
N TYR A 4 -6.51 -11.69 -1.21
CA TYR A 4 -5.76 -10.53 -0.76
C TYR A 4 -4.29 -10.71 -1.13
N VAL A 5 -3.73 -9.71 -1.83
CA VAL A 5 -2.35 -9.72 -2.31
C VAL A 5 -1.58 -8.58 -1.64
N VAL A 6 -0.40 -8.90 -1.11
CA VAL A 6 0.52 -7.92 -0.52
C VAL A 6 1.65 -7.66 -1.50
N LEU A 7 1.79 -6.41 -1.94
CA LEU A 7 2.92 -5.96 -2.76
C LEU A 7 4.00 -5.39 -1.85
N GLY A 8 5.26 -5.71 -2.14
CA GLY A 8 6.42 -5.24 -1.38
C GLY A 8 7.65 -5.13 -2.27
N ARG A 9 8.59 -4.28 -1.88
CA ARG A 9 9.90 -4.16 -2.54
C ARG A 9 10.95 -5.02 -1.83
N ARG A 10 11.95 -5.50 -2.58
CA ARG A 10 13.08 -6.23 -1.98
C ARG A 10 13.81 -5.32 -1.00
N GLY A 11 13.74 -5.64 0.30
CA GLY A 11 14.36 -4.84 1.37
C GLY A 11 13.52 -4.74 2.64
N GLU A 12 12.24 -5.10 2.59
CA GLU A 12 11.32 -5.03 3.75
C GLU A 12 11.73 -5.90 4.94
N ARG A 13 12.57 -6.91 4.73
CA ARG A 13 13.09 -7.78 5.80
C ARG A 13 13.76 -7.01 6.95
N VAL A 14 14.25 -5.80 6.72
CA VAL A 14 14.86 -4.95 7.76
C VAL A 14 13.90 -4.68 8.93
N ALA A 15 12.59 -4.61 8.68
CA ALA A 15 11.57 -4.43 9.71
C ALA A 15 11.16 -5.72 10.44
N HIS A 16 11.47 -6.89 9.87
CA HIS A 16 11.02 -8.19 10.39
C HIS A 16 12.13 -9.04 10.99
N ARG A 17 13.41 -8.65 10.81
CA ARG A 17 14.56 -9.43 11.32
C ARG A 17 14.70 -9.33 12.84
N LYS A 18 15.09 -10.44 13.49
CA LYS A 18 15.31 -10.51 14.95
C LYS A 18 16.47 -9.65 15.43
N ARG A 19 17.62 -9.68 14.74
CA ARG A 19 18.82 -8.90 15.11
C ARG A 19 18.95 -7.66 14.22
N LYS A 20 19.36 -6.53 14.82
CA LYS A 20 19.53 -5.23 14.16
C LYS A 20 18.26 -4.75 13.45
N CYS A 21 17.07 -4.95 14.04
CA CYS A 21 15.81 -4.48 13.44
C CYS A 21 15.83 -2.96 13.20
N GLY A 22 15.25 -2.51 12.09
CA GLY A 22 15.15 -1.10 11.74
C GLY A 22 13.86 -0.80 10.98
N ARG A 23 13.57 0.47 10.73
CA ARG A 23 12.38 0.88 9.97
C ARG A 23 12.67 0.87 8.48
N VAL A 24 11.69 0.49 7.67
CA VAL A 24 11.73 0.73 6.22
C VAL A 24 11.58 2.23 5.99
N GLY A 25 12.39 2.80 5.10
CA GLY A 25 12.32 4.22 4.76
C GLY A 25 11.06 4.57 3.96
N HIS A 26 10.56 5.80 4.06
CA HIS A 26 9.30 6.20 3.42
C HIS A 26 9.31 5.97 1.90
N GLY A 27 10.37 6.38 1.19
CA GLY A 27 10.48 6.20 -0.26
C GLY A 27 10.61 4.73 -0.72
N HIS A 28 10.82 3.79 0.19
CA HIS A 28 10.87 2.35 -0.12
C HIS A 28 9.49 1.68 0.02
N HIS A 29 8.51 2.33 0.63
CA HIS A 29 7.16 1.78 0.71
C HIS A 29 6.48 1.84 -0.66
N VAL A 30 5.73 0.80 -0.98
CA VAL A 30 4.88 0.78 -2.17
C VAL A 30 3.68 1.70 -1.92
N THR A 31 3.46 2.65 -2.83
CA THR A 31 2.31 3.55 -2.75
C THR A 31 1.11 2.98 -3.48
N LYS A 32 -0.07 3.54 -3.21
CA LYS A 32 -1.32 3.15 -3.88
C LYS A 32 -1.21 3.30 -5.40
N GLU A 33 -0.61 4.40 -5.86
CA GLU A 33 -0.48 4.72 -7.29
C GLU A 33 0.50 3.79 -8.00
N GLU A 34 1.61 3.46 -7.34
CA GLU A 34 2.58 2.49 -7.86
C GLU A 34 1.98 1.10 -7.98
N SER A 35 1.17 0.69 -6.99
CA SER A 35 0.46 -0.59 -7.01
C SER A 35 -0.50 -0.70 -8.20
N MET A 36 -1.26 0.37 -8.49
CA MET A 36 -2.16 0.42 -9.64
C MET A 36 -1.40 0.27 -10.95
N LYS A 37 -0.33 1.06 -11.15
CA LYS A 37 0.50 1.00 -12.36
C LYS A 37 1.15 -0.37 -12.56
N TRP A 38 1.60 -1.00 -11.48
CA TRP A 38 2.17 -2.35 -11.55
C TRP A 38 1.14 -3.39 -12.00
N PHE A 39 -0.10 -3.28 -11.50
CA PHE A 39 -1.18 -4.17 -11.87
C PHE A 39 -1.60 -4.02 -13.34
N GLU A 40 -1.75 -2.78 -13.80
CA GLU A 40 -2.04 -2.46 -15.21
C GLU A 40 -0.96 -3.03 -16.14
N LYS A 41 0.33 -2.86 -15.80
CA LYS A 41 1.43 -3.29 -16.65
C LYS A 41 1.63 -4.81 -16.73
N MET A 42 1.48 -5.53 -15.60
CA MET A 42 1.85 -6.95 -15.53
C MET A 42 0.73 -7.89 -15.97
N TYR A 43 -0.53 -7.45 -15.87
CA TYR A 43 -1.70 -8.29 -16.09
C TYR A 43 -2.77 -7.63 -16.97
N ASP A 44 -2.44 -6.52 -17.65
CA ASP A 44 -3.38 -5.71 -18.45
C ASP A 44 -4.66 -5.36 -17.69
N GLY A 45 -4.52 -5.14 -16.38
CA GLY A 45 -5.63 -5.02 -15.45
C GLY A 45 -6.41 -3.71 -15.62
N ILE A 46 -7.72 -3.80 -15.84
CA ILE A 46 -8.60 -2.63 -15.93
C ILE A 46 -9.04 -2.21 -14.53
N ILE A 47 -8.69 -0.99 -14.12
CA ILE A 47 -9.08 -0.42 -12.83
C ILE A 47 -10.27 0.53 -12.99
N PHE A 48 -11.41 0.20 -12.38
CA PHE A 48 -12.57 1.09 -12.34
C PHE A 48 -12.42 2.16 -11.23
N GLN A 49 -12.57 3.44 -11.58
CA GLN A 49 -12.51 4.55 -10.63
C GLN A 49 -13.76 4.57 -9.74
N ALA A 50 -13.64 4.12 -8.50
CA ALA A 50 -14.72 4.23 -7.51
C ALA A 50 -14.82 5.66 -6.95
N LYS A 51 -16.06 6.12 -6.66
CA LYS A 51 -16.32 7.45 -6.05
C LYS A 51 -15.53 7.62 -4.74
N LYS A 52 -14.77 8.71 -4.60
CA LYS A 52 -14.07 9.09 -3.35
C LYS A 52 -15.07 9.18 -2.19
N LYS A 53 -14.91 8.37 -1.14
CA LYS A 53 -15.62 8.57 0.13
C LYS A 53 -15.09 9.84 0.80
N LYS A 54 -15.97 10.77 1.14
CA LYS A 54 -15.64 11.93 1.98
C LYS A 54 -15.22 11.43 3.36
N SER A 55 -14.04 11.84 3.84
CA SER A 55 -13.68 11.64 5.24
C SER A 55 -14.63 12.49 6.09
N MET A 56 -15.45 11.82 6.91
CA MET A 56 -16.22 12.50 7.95
C MET A 56 -15.23 13.03 8.99
N ILE A 57 -14.97 14.34 8.98
CA ILE A 57 -14.26 15.01 10.06
C ILE A 57 -15.14 14.90 11.31
N ARG A 58 -14.84 13.94 12.19
CA ARG A 58 -15.38 13.93 13.54
C ARG A 58 -14.80 15.14 14.26
N ARG A 59 -15.52 16.27 14.24
CA ARG A 59 -15.24 17.40 15.13
C ARG A 59 -15.26 16.85 16.54
N ARG A 60 -14.09 16.79 17.16
CA ARG A 60 -13.91 16.42 18.55
C ARG A 60 -14.65 17.48 19.36
N ARG A 61 -15.87 17.16 19.82
CA ARG A 61 -16.59 18.00 20.78
C ARG A 61 -15.73 18.01 22.05
N ARG A 62 -15.14 19.16 22.36
CA ARG A 62 -14.75 19.51 23.72
C ARG A 62 -16.00 20.03 24.42
#